data_AF-A0A8X6HPS9-F1
#
_entry.id   AF-A0A8X6HPS9-F1
#
_cell.length_a   1.000
_cell.length_b   1.000
_cell.length_c   1.000
_cell.angle_alpha   90.00
_cell.angle_beta   90.00
_cell.angle_gamma   90.00
#
_symmetry.space_group_name_H-M   'P 1'
#
loop_
_entity.id
_entity.type
_entity.pdbx_description
1 polymer ?
#
loop_
_entity_poly.entity_id
_entity_poly.type
_entity_poly.pdbx_seq_one_letter_code
_entity_poly.pdbx_strand_id
1 'polypeptide(L)'
;SINYGSIGFFIGHELTHAFDDTGSLYDQYGNLHQWWKNSTIKNFQEQTQCLLDQYSNYKVQGIKVNGLLTLGENIADNGAIKASFNAYQDWVARNHAEPPLPGLPLTSNQLFFVAFAQTWCQISTPGMELYYALTDTHSPGKYR
;
A
#
# COMPACT_ATOMS: atom_id res chain seq x y z
N SER A 1 -2.20 9.82 15.68
CA SER A 1 -1.74 9.72 14.27
C SER A 1 -0.87 8.49 14.00
N ILE A 2 0.19 8.25 14.79
CA ILE A 2 1.19 7.18 14.57
C ILE A 2 0.55 5.80 14.44
N ASN A 3 -0.38 5.43 15.34
CA ASN A 3 -1.06 4.14 15.26
C ASN A 3 -1.79 3.92 13.92
N TYR A 4 -2.42 4.97 13.37
CA TYR A 4 -3.05 4.89 12.06
C TYR A 4 -2.00 4.81 10.95
N GLY A 5 -0.91 5.58 11.03
CA GLY A 5 0.18 5.54 10.06
C GLY A 5 0.93 4.19 10.01
N SER A 6 0.91 3.41 11.09
CA SER A 6 1.57 2.11 11.18
C SER A 6 0.57 0.94 11.17
N ILE A 7 0.01 0.55 12.32
CA ILE A 7 -0.87 -0.63 12.38
C ILE A 7 -2.19 -0.42 11.62
N GLY A 8 -2.72 0.82 11.60
CA GLY A 8 -3.90 1.15 10.80
C GLY A 8 -3.66 0.98 9.30
N PHE A 9 -2.46 1.31 8.82
CA PHE A 9 -2.03 1.03 7.46
C PHE A 9 -2.03 -0.48 7.20
N PHE A 10 -1.37 -1.29 8.04
CA PHE A 10 -1.33 -2.75 7.82
C PHE A 10 -2.73 -3.38 7.85
N ILE A 11 -3.63 -2.94 8.73
CA ILE A 11 -5.02 -3.40 8.72
C ILE A 11 -5.70 -3.03 7.39
N GLY A 12 -5.51 -1.81 6.91
CA GLY A 12 -6.02 -1.37 5.61
C GLY A 12 -5.45 -2.16 4.44
N HIS A 13 -4.19 -2.60 4.55
CA HIS A 13 -3.47 -3.38 3.55
C HIS A 13 -4.10 -4.77 3.40
N GLU A 14 -4.25 -5.49 4.52
CA GLU A 14 -4.93 -6.80 4.53
C GLU A 14 -6.39 -6.71 4.06
N LEU A 15 -7.10 -5.64 4.43
CA LEU A 15 -8.48 -5.42 3.95
C LEU A 15 -8.54 -5.15 2.44
N THR A 16 -7.52 -4.48 1.89
CA THR A 16 -7.47 -4.16 0.46
C THR A 16 -7.14 -5.40 -0.38
N HIS A 17 -6.39 -6.37 0.16
CA HIS A 17 -6.15 -7.66 -0.51
C HIS A 17 -7.44 -8.39 -0.89
N ALA A 18 -8.54 -8.22 -0.14
CA ALA A 18 -9.84 -8.78 -0.53
C ALA A 18 -10.36 -8.25 -1.88
N PHE A 19 -9.76 -7.18 -2.41
CA PHE A 19 -10.17 -6.50 -3.64
C PHE A 19 -9.00 -6.20 -4.60
N ASP A 20 -7.82 -6.79 -4.37
CA ASP A 20 -6.70 -6.68 -5.31
C ASP A 20 -6.93 -7.51 -6.59
N ASP A 21 -5.93 -7.60 -7.46
CA ASP A 21 -6.05 -8.31 -8.74
C ASP A 21 -6.36 -9.81 -8.59
N THR A 22 -6.00 -10.41 -7.45
CA THR A 22 -6.30 -11.81 -7.14
C THR A 22 -7.53 -11.93 -6.24
N GLY A 23 -7.60 -11.20 -5.13
CA GLY A 23 -8.69 -11.26 -4.17
C GLY A 23 -10.03 -10.82 -4.75
N SER A 24 -10.04 -9.88 -5.70
CA SER A 24 -11.27 -9.51 -6.41
C SER A 24 -11.92 -10.65 -7.20
N LEU A 25 -11.21 -11.75 -7.45
CA LEU A 25 -11.77 -12.94 -8.11
C LEU A 25 -12.58 -13.84 -7.16
N TYR A 26 -12.48 -13.60 -5.85
CA TYR A 26 -13.14 -14.40 -4.81
C TYR A 26 -14.37 -13.66 -4.28
N ASP A 27 -15.48 -14.39 -4.14
CA ASP A 27 -16.68 -13.84 -3.50
C ASP A 27 -16.55 -13.78 -1.97
N GLN A 28 -17.58 -13.25 -1.30
CA GLN A 28 -17.64 -13.13 0.16
C GLN A 28 -17.51 -14.45 0.94
N TYR A 29 -17.63 -15.60 0.28
CA TYR A 29 -17.49 -16.92 0.88
C TYR A 29 -16.12 -17.56 0.56
N GLY A 30 -15.27 -16.87 -0.19
CA GLY A 30 -13.98 -17.38 -0.63
C GLY A 30 -14.05 -18.30 -1.85
N ASN A 31 -15.14 -18.25 -2.64
CA ASN A 31 -15.22 -19.02 -3.88
C ASN A 31 -14.68 -18.22 -5.07
N LEU A 32 -13.90 -18.87 -5.92
CA LEU A 32 -13.48 -18.31 -7.21
C LEU A 32 -14.69 -18.24 -8.15
N HIS A 33 -15.25 -17.05 -8.32
CA HIS A 33 -16.48 -16.82 -9.08
C HIS A 33 -16.54 -15.37 -9.56
N GLN A 34 -16.95 -15.14 -10.81
CA GLN A 34 -17.10 -13.78 -11.31
C GLN A 34 -18.33 -13.09 -10.70
N TRP A 35 -18.12 -12.31 -9.63
CA TRP A 35 -19.18 -11.56 -8.95
C TRP A 35 -19.26 -10.08 -9.38
N TRP A 36 -18.32 -9.62 -10.21
CA TRP A 36 -18.34 -8.29 -10.83
C TRP A 36 -18.94 -8.31 -12.24
N LYS A 37 -19.62 -7.21 -12.58
CA LYS A 37 -20.01 -6.92 -13.97
C LYS A 37 -18.75 -6.72 -14.81
N ASN A 38 -18.79 -7.12 -16.08
CA ASN A 38 -17.68 -6.94 -17.03
C ASN A 38 -17.20 -5.48 -17.12
N SER A 39 -18.11 -4.50 -16.99
CA SER A 39 -17.76 -3.07 -16.97
C SER A 39 -16.90 -2.70 -15.76
N THR A 40 -17.17 -3.28 -14.59
CA THR A 40 -16.39 -3.05 -13.36
C THR A 40 -15.00 -3.67 -13.48
N ILE A 41 -14.91 -4.89 -14.02
CA ILE A 41 -13.62 -5.57 -14.28
C ILE A 41 -12.76 -4.72 -15.22
N LYS A 42 -13.34 -4.22 -16.30
CA LYS A 42 -12.62 -3.36 -17.25
C LYS A 42 -12.10 -2.09 -16.57
N ASN A 43 -12.95 -1.38 -15.82
CA ASN A 43 -12.54 -0.18 -15.11
C ASN A 43 -11.44 -0.48 -14.07
N PHE A 44 -11.55 -1.60 -13.36
CA PHE A 44 -10.54 -2.02 -12.39
C PHE A 44 -9.19 -2.23 -13.09
N GLN A 45 -9.16 -2.97 -14.19
CA GLN A 45 -7.96 -3.17 -15.00
C GLN A 45 -7.35 -1.86 -15.52
N GLU A 46 -8.18 -0.91 -15.95
CA GLU A 46 -7.71 0.42 -16.38
C GLU A 46 -7.04 1.19 -15.22
N GLN A 47 -7.57 1.12 -14.00
CA GLN A 47 -6.97 1.78 -12.84
C GLN A 47 -5.69 1.08 -12.37
N THR A 48 -5.68 -0.26 -12.33
CA THR A 48 -4.50 -1.02 -11.89
C THR A 48 -3.35 -0.95 -12.90
N GLN A 49 -3.64 -0.72 -14.19
CA GLN A 49 -2.63 -0.43 -15.20
C GLN A 49 -1.77 0.79 -14.82
N CYS A 50 -2.35 1.82 -14.21
CA CYS A 50 -1.60 2.99 -13.75
C CYS A 50 -0.52 2.61 -12.71
N LEU A 51 -0.86 1.72 -11.77
CA LEU A 51 0.10 1.24 -10.77
C LEU A 51 1.15 0.34 -11.39
N LEU A 52 0.75 -0.57 -12.30
CA LEU A 52 1.68 -1.41 -13.05
C LEU A 52 2.71 -0.55 -13.77
N ASP A 53 2.27 0.47 -14.50
CA ASP A 53 3.13 1.37 -15.28
C ASP A 53 4.05 2.20 -14.37
N GLN A 54 3.50 2.75 -13.28
CA GLN A 54 4.27 3.52 -12.30
C GLN A 54 5.41 2.67 -11.71
N TYR A 55 5.09 1.51 -11.15
CA TYR A 55 6.08 0.69 -10.46
C TYR A 55 7.07 0.04 -11.43
N SER A 56 6.67 -0.24 -12.67
CA SER A 56 7.58 -0.72 -13.74
C SER A 56 8.63 0.30 -14.18
N ASN A 57 8.49 1.57 -13.77
CA ASN A 57 9.49 2.61 -14.04
C ASN A 57 10.56 2.73 -12.94
N TYR A 58 10.34 2.13 -11.78
CA TYR A 58 11.33 2.09 -10.72
C TYR A 58 12.46 1.11 -11.01
N LYS A 59 13.62 1.34 -10.41
CA LYS A 59 14.80 0.47 -10.59
C LYS A 59 15.47 0.07 -9.29
N VAL A 60 15.94 -1.16 -9.23
CA VAL A 60 16.77 -1.71 -8.15
C VAL A 60 18.02 -2.28 -8.78
N GLN A 61 19.19 -1.81 -8.34
CA GLN A 61 20.48 -2.25 -8.88
C GLN A 61 20.54 -2.22 -10.43
N GLY A 62 19.91 -1.20 -11.04
CA GLY A 62 19.85 -1.01 -12.49
C GLY A 62 18.74 -1.78 -13.24
N ILE A 63 18.07 -2.73 -12.60
CA ILE A 63 16.98 -3.52 -13.18
C ILE A 63 15.63 -2.89 -12.85
N LYS A 64 14.69 -2.92 -13.79
CA LYS A 64 13.32 -2.44 -13.55
C LYS A 64 12.59 -3.35 -12.56
N VAL A 65 11.85 -2.76 -11.63
CA VAL A 65 10.88 -3.51 -10.80
C VAL A 65 9.83 -4.12 -11.73
N ASN A 66 9.44 -5.36 -11.46
CA ASN A 66 8.39 -6.02 -12.22
C ASN A 66 7.02 -5.57 -11.69
N GLY A 67 6.45 -4.52 -12.28
CA GLY A 67 5.18 -3.95 -11.84
C GLY A 67 4.01 -4.94 -11.87
N LEU A 68 4.04 -5.94 -12.76
CA LEU A 68 3.04 -7.01 -12.80
C LEU A 68 3.19 -7.96 -11.61
N LEU A 69 4.41 -8.39 -11.30
CA LEU A 69 4.70 -9.25 -10.13
C LEU A 69 4.27 -8.57 -8.83
N THR A 70 4.48 -7.26 -8.72
CA THR A 70 4.21 -6.50 -7.51
C THR A 70 2.79 -5.90 -7.42
N LEU A 71 1.93 -6.18 -8.41
CA LEU A 71 0.70 -5.42 -8.60
C LEU A 71 -0.26 -5.51 -7.41
N GLY A 72 -0.52 -6.72 -6.91
CA GLY A 72 -1.44 -6.93 -5.77
C GLY A 72 -0.99 -6.18 -4.52
N GLU A 73 0.28 -6.29 -4.17
CA GLU A 73 0.89 -5.57 -3.05
C GLU A 73 0.84 -4.05 -3.23
N ASN A 74 1.10 -3.56 -4.44
CA ASN A 74 1.04 -2.12 -4.72
C ASN A 74 -0.39 -1.59 -4.64
N ILE A 75 -1.39 -2.37 -5.08
CA ILE A 75 -2.82 -2.04 -4.91
C ILE A 75 -3.14 -1.97 -3.42
N ALA A 76 -2.71 -2.97 -2.66
CA ALA A 76 -2.95 -3.05 -1.23
C ALA A 76 -2.34 -1.86 -0.48
N ASP A 77 -1.08 -1.50 -0.73
CA ASP A 77 -0.43 -0.33 -0.11
C ASP A 77 -1.17 0.98 -0.39
N ASN A 78 -1.49 1.23 -1.66
CA ASN A 78 -2.09 2.49 -2.08
C ASN A 78 -3.54 2.62 -1.56
N GLY A 79 -4.29 1.51 -1.54
CA GLY A 79 -5.61 1.46 -0.93
C GLY A 79 -5.54 1.69 0.59
N ALA A 80 -4.60 1.01 1.26
CA ALA A 80 -4.43 1.04 2.70
C ALA A 80 -4.04 2.40 3.25
N ILE A 81 -3.05 3.06 2.64
CA ILE A 81 -2.57 4.35 3.15
C ILE A 81 -3.67 5.41 3.05
N LYS A 82 -4.46 5.38 1.96
CA LYS A 82 -5.64 6.22 1.78
C LYS A 82 -6.73 5.91 2.81
N ALA A 83 -7.07 4.64 2.98
CA ALA A 83 -8.11 4.23 3.91
C ALA A 83 -7.74 4.56 5.37
N SER A 84 -6.50 4.27 5.77
CA SER A 84 -6.01 4.54 7.12
C SER A 84 -5.91 6.04 7.40
N PHE A 85 -5.48 6.84 6.43
CA PHE A 85 -5.46 8.30 6.59
C PHE A 85 -6.87 8.86 6.76
N ASN A 86 -7.83 8.42 5.94
CA ASN A 86 -9.24 8.83 6.10
C ASN A 86 -9.80 8.41 7.47
N ALA A 87 -9.51 7.19 7.93
CA ALA A 87 -9.92 6.72 9.24
C ALA A 87 -9.31 7.54 10.39
N TYR A 88 -8.07 8.02 10.22
CA TYR A 88 -7.44 8.95 11.15
C TYR A 88 -8.17 10.31 11.17
N GLN A 89 -8.48 10.85 9.99
CA GLN A 89 -9.23 12.12 9.88
C GLN A 89 -10.62 12.02 10.53
N ASP A 90 -11.33 10.90 10.34
CA ASP A 90 -12.62 10.62 10.97
C ASP A 90 -12.50 10.49 12.50
N TRP A 91 -11.38 9.96 12.98
CA TRP A 91 -11.10 9.92 14.42
C TRP A 91 -10.86 11.33 14.98
N VAL A 92 -10.08 12.17 14.30
CA VAL A 92 -9.83 13.57 14.69
C VAL A 92 -11.13 14.38 14.69
N ALA A 93 -12.01 14.19 13.70
CA ALA A 93 -13.30 14.87 13.64
C ALA A 93 -14.20 14.54 14.84
N ARG A 94 -14.10 13.32 15.39
CA ARG A 94 -14.90 12.85 16.54
C ARG A 94 -14.26 13.14 17.91
N ASN A 95 -12.94 13.18 17.98
CA ASN A 95 -12.20 13.22 19.26
C ASN A 95 -11.31 14.47 19.43
N HIS A 96 -11.31 15.37 18.45
CA HIS A 96 -10.41 16.51 18.32
C HIS A 96 -8.95 16.14 18.01
N ALA A 97 -8.16 17.16 17.66
CA ALA A 97 -6.76 16.97 17.33
C ALA A 97 -5.93 16.61 18.57
N GLU A 98 -5.04 15.63 18.41
CA GLU A 98 -4.07 15.26 19.45
C GLU A 98 -3.07 16.39 19.69
N PRO A 99 -2.52 16.53 20.91
CA PRO A 99 -1.40 17.43 21.18
C PRO A 99 -0.18 17.08 20.31
N PRO A 100 0.64 18.07 19.90
CA PRO A 100 1.85 17.82 19.15
C PRO A 100 2.91 17.07 20.00
N LEU A 101 3.78 16.31 19.35
CA LEU A 101 4.89 15.65 20.04
C LEU A 101 5.96 16.68 20.46
N PRO A 102 6.46 16.60 21.71
CA PRO A 102 7.52 17.50 22.17
C PRO A 102 8.81 17.25 21.39
N GLY A 103 9.49 18.34 21.00
CA GLY A 103 10.78 18.27 20.29
C GLY A 103 10.70 17.92 18.80
N LEU A 104 9.51 17.75 18.24
CA LEU A 104 9.29 17.49 16.81
C LEU A 104 8.40 18.58 16.21
N PRO A 105 8.91 19.42 15.28
CA PRO A 105 8.11 20.46 14.63
C PRO A 105 7.24 19.87 13.50
N LEU A 106 6.50 18.81 13.80
CA LEU A 106 5.62 18.10 12.87
C LEU A 106 4.19 18.07 13.42
N THR A 107 3.23 18.37 12.53
CA THR A 107 1.81 18.17 12.81
C THR A 107 1.48 16.68 12.91
N SER A 108 0.36 16.34 13.55
CA SER A 108 -0.09 14.94 13.65
C SER A 108 -0.34 14.31 12.27
N ASN A 109 -0.80 15.08 11.28
CA ASN A 109 -0.94 14.62 9.89
C ASN A 109 0.42 14.31 9.24
N GLN A 110 1.44 15.14 9.46
CA GLN A 110 2.80 14.83 8.98
C GLN A 110 3.38 13.61 9.70
N LEU A 111 3.16 13.51 11.01
CA LEU A 111 3.61 12.36 11.82
C LEU A 111 2.96 11.05 11.37
N PHE A 112 1.72 11.07 10.86
CA PHE A 112 1.10 9.90 10.23
C PHE A 112 1.97 9.37 9.08
N PHE A 113 2.36 10.23 8.13
CA PHE A 113 3.15 9.82 6.97
C PHE A 113 4.60 9.48 7.34
N VAL A 114 5.18 10.14 8.35
CA VAL A 114 6.50 9.77 8.89
C VAL A 114 6.44 8.38 9.53
N ALA A 115 5.44 8.09 10.35
CA ALA A 115 5.26 6.79 10.97
C ALA A 115 5.06 5.68 9.93
N PHE A 116 4.29 5.96 8.88
CA PHE A 116 4.15 5.07 7.72
C PHE A 116 5.50 4.83 7.02
N ALA A 117 6.22 5.87 6.61
CA ALA A 117 7.50 5.71 5.91
C ALA A 117 8.55 4.98 6.77
N GLN A 118 8.51 5.15 8.09
CA GLN A 118 9.42 4.48 9.02
C GLN A 118 9.18 2.96 9.11
N THR A 119 7.97 2.45 8.83
CA THR A 119 7.75 0.99 8.77
C THR A 119 8.50 0.33 7.61
N TRP A 120 8.91 1.12 6.61
CA TRP A 120 9.64 0.67 5.42
C TRP A 120 11.14 0.94 5.46
N CYS A 121 11.65 1.46 6.58
CA CYS A 121 13.09 1.65 6.76
C CYS A 121 13.80 0.29 6.79
N GLN A 122 14.50 -0.03 5.70
CA GLN A 122 15.26 -1.26 5.54
C GLN A 122 16.58 -1.03 4.80
N ILE A 123 17.55 -1.90 5.05
CA ILE A 123 18.81 -1.96 4.32
C ILE A 123 19.11 -3.41 3.94
N SER A 124 19.55 -3.62 2.70
CA SER A 124 19.86 -4.94 2.14
C SER A 124 21.19 -4.89 1.40
N THR A 125 21.86 -6.04 1.28
CA THR A 125 23.04 -6.14 0.42
C THR A 125 22.62 -6.05 -1.06
N PRO A 126 23.49 -5.59 -1.98
CA PRO A 126 23.15 -5.51 -3.40
C PRO A 126 22.66 -6.83 -4.01
N GLY A 127 23.25 -7.95 -3.57
CA GLY A 127 22.82 -9.29 -4.00
C GLY A 127 21.41 -9.64 -3.51
N MET A 128 21.06 -9.28 -2.27
CA MET A 128 19.71 -9.48 -1.74
C MET A 128 18.69 -8.53 -2.38
N GLU A 129 19.06 -7.27 -2.64
CA GLU A 129 18.19 -6.33 -3.37
C GLU A 129 17.85 -6.84 -4.76
N LEU A 130 18.83 -7.41 -5.47
CA LEU A 130 18.61 -8.03 -6.78
C LEU A 130 17.72 -9.27 -6.68
N TYR A 131 17.96 -10.12 -5.68
CA TYR A 131 17.12 -11.31 -5.43
C TYR A 131 15.66 -10.91 -5.20
N TYR A 132 15.39 -9.99 -4.26
CA TYR A 132 14.03 -9.53 -3.97
C TYR A 132 13.35 -8.88 -5.18
N ALA A 133 14.07 -8.05 -5.94
CA ALA A 133 13.51 -7.42 -7.13
C ALA A 133 13.05 -8.44 -8.20
N LEU A 134 13.54 -9.68 -8.15
CA LEU A 134 13.20 -10.75 -9.10
C LEU A 134 12.18 -11.75 -8.54
N THR A 135 12.10 -11.93 -7.23
CA THR A 135 11.33 -13.02 -6.61
C THR A 135 10.23 -12.58 -5.66
N ASP A 136 10.34 -11.39 -5.08
CA ASP A 136 9.39 -10.91 -4.08
C ASP A 136 8.17 -10.28 -4.77
N THR A 137 6.98 -10.60 -4.28
CA THR A 137 5.73 -9.94 -4.71
C THR A 137 5.64 -8.53 -4.16
N HIS A 138 6.43 -8.18 -3.14
CA HIS A 138 6.46 -6.84 -2.59
C HIS A 138 7.44 -5.96 -3.36
N SER A 139 7.02 -4.72 -3.64
CA SER A 139 7.97 -3.69 -4.05
C SER A 139 9.02 -3.44 -2.95
N PRO A 140 10.26 -3.07 -3.29
CA PRO A 140 11.24 -2.66 -2.29
C PRO A 140 10.69 -1.52 -1.41
N GLY A 141 10.89 -1.58 -0.10
CA GLY A 141 10.30 -0.64 0.86
C GLY A 141 10.50 0.85 0.54
N LYS A 142 11.60 1.24 -0.13
CA LYS A 142 11.80 2.63 -0.59
C LYS A 142 10.83 3.11 -1.68
N TYR A 143 10.13 2.18 -2.33
CA TYR A 143 9.11 2.43 -3.36
C TYR A 143 7.70 2.12 -2.87
N ARG A 144 7.55 1.60 -1.64
CA ARG A 144 6.27 1.40 -0.97
C ARG A 144 5.84 2.66 -0.23
#